data_AF-A0A2J7R8Q0-F1
#
_entry.id   AF-A0A2J7R8Q0-F1
#
_cell.length_a   1.000
_cell.length_b   1.000
_cell.length_c   1.000
_cell.angle_alpha   90.00
_cell.angle_beta   90.00
_cell.angle_gamma   90.00
#
_symmetry.space_group_name_H-M   'P 1'
#
loop_
_entity.id
_entity.type
_entity.pdbx_description
1 polymer ?
#
loop_
_entity_poly.entity_id
_entity_poly.type
_entity_poly.pdbx_seq_one_letter_code
_entity_poly.pdbx_strand_id
1 'polypeptide(L)'
;MLYEQMDVGVVKVAEDQDFEKLKKLIDDHTGWRLDYNKSSTKVWTKSIPTTSFKMIKVHTVFAEVSPQQVYDVLHDPDYRKVWDQHMIESHDIGCLNPNNDVGYYAMSCPAPLRNRDFVLQRSWLDTGQEQFIINHSVFHQDFPPRRGFIRATSYLTGEIECHSPQFSFLIRPSGSASSELGYVSQTDPHGTLPPWLVNKVTQIFAPKLVKKLLKASKAYPEWKEQNSPDWKPWHNPEQMTAPRITIQDCMKTPDNIFHEPEDLGVDVRSFGTNLNHLDEDSE
;
A
#
# COMPACT_ATOMS: atom_id res chain seq x y z
N MET A 1 7.64 6.63 -30.42
CA MET A 1 7.00 7.19 -29.21
C MET A 1 7.90 6.80 -28.06
N LEU A 2 8.56 7.78 -27.45
CA LEU A 2 9.39 7.57 -26.26
C LEU A 2 8.40 7.34 -25.11
N TYR A 3 8.40 6.14 -24.55
CA TYR A 3 7.67 5.87 -23.30
C TYR A 3 8.39 6.65 -22.21
N GLU A 4 7.74 7.67 -21.63
CA GLU A 4 8.26 8.39 -20.48
C GLU A 4 8.45 7.42 -19.31
N GLN A 5 9.64 7.47 -18.72
CA GLN A 5 10.05 6.59 -17.63
C GLN A 5 9.20 6.92 -16.39
N MET A 6 8.62 5.91 -15.73
CA MET A 6 7.87 6.13 -14.48
C MET A 6 8.80 6.77 -13.43
N ASP A 7 8.44 7.96 -12.96
CA ASP A 7 9.25 8.73 -12.00
C ASP A 7 9.17 8.14 -10.60
N VAL A 8 10.07 7.20 -10.31
CA VAL A 8 10.29 6.65 -8.98
C VAL A 8 11.18 7.61 -8.19
N GLY A 9 10.82 7.89 -6.94
CA GLY A 9 11.67 8.67 -6.05
C GLY A 9 11.41 10.17 -6.02
N VAL A 10 10.37 10.65 -6.71
CA VAL A 10 9.96 12.06 -6.60
C VAL A 10 9.30 12.27 -5.25
N VAL A 11 9.88 13.16 -4.45
CA VAL A 11 9.36 13.53 -3.13
C VAL A 11 8.58 14.83 -3.31
N LYS A 12 7.28 14.77 -3.09
CA LYS A 12 6.37 15.91 -3.26
C LYS A 12 5.23 15.79 -2.26
N VAL A 13 4.97 16.85 -1.51
CA VAL A 13 3.77 16.96 -0.68
C VAL A 13 2.53 16.84 -1.57
N ALA A 14 1.61 15.93 -1.23
CA ALA A 14 0.40 15.74 -2.01
C ALA A 14 -0.48 16.99 -1.99
N GLU A 15 -1.05 17.34 -3.15
CA GLU A 15 -1.97 18.46 -3.33
C GLU A 15 -3.40 17.93 -3.55
N ASP A 16 -4.41 18.80 -3.47
CA ASP A 16 -5.83 18.44 -3.67
C ASP A 16 -6.06 17.66 -4.98
N GLN A 17 -5.34 18.03 -6.04
CA GLN A 17 -5.44 17.36 -7.33
C GLN A 17 -5.02 15.88 -7.27
N ASP A 18 -4.10 15.52 -6.38
CA ASP A 18 -3.61 14.14 -6.21
C ASP A 18 -4.67 13.28 -5.51
N PHE A 19 -5.40 13.84 -4.54
CA PHE A 19 -6.54 13.19 -3.90
C PHE A 19 -7.75 13.04 -4.83
N GLU A 20 -8.04 14.05 -5.65
CA GLU A 20 -9.09 13.98 -6.68
C GLU A 20 -8.76 12.93 -7.76
N LYS A 21 -7.48 12.79 -8.12
CA LYS A 21 -7.03 11.71 -9.03
C LYS A 21 -7.27 10.35 -8.42
N LEU A 22 -6.95 10.15 -7.14
CA LEU A 22 -7.24 8.89 -6.43
C LEU A 22 -8.74 8.59 -6.44
N LYS A 23 -9.57 9.57 -6.11
CA LYS A 23 -11.02 9.46 -6.16
C LYS A 23 -11.51 8.99 -7.53
N LYS A 24 -11.06 9.66 -8.59
CA LYS A 24 -11.37 9.25 -9.97
C LYS A 24 -10.87 7.83 -10.28
N LEU A 25 -9.68 7.46 -9.83
CA LEU A 25 -9.11 6.13 -10.08
C LEU A 25 -9.96 5.02 -9.43
N ILE A 26 -10.52 5.29 -8.26
CA ILE A 26 -11.41 4.38 -7.53
C ILE A 26 -12.80 4.32 -8.20
N ASP A 27 -13.40 5.48 -8.48
CA ASP A 27 -14.79 5.57 -8.95
C ASP A 27 -14.95 5.23 -10.44
N ASP A 28 -13.93 5.50 -11.27
CA ASP A 28 -13.97 5.24 -12.72
C ASP A 28 -13.51 3.81 -13.04
N HIS A 29 -14.42 3.00 -13.58
CA HIS A 29 -14.15 1.62 -14.00
C HIS A 29 -13.75 1.51 -15.49
N THR A 30 -13.61 2.61 -16.20
CA THR A 30 -13.24 2.62 -17.62
C THR A 30 -11.83 2.05 -17.81
N GLY A 31 -11.72 1.03 -18.68
CA GLY A 31 -10.46 0.33 -18.94
C GLY A 31 -10.01 -0.63 -17.83
N TRP A 32 -10.83 -0.82 -16.79
CA TRP A 32 -10.58 -1.82 -15.75
C TRP A 32 -11.33 -3.12 -16.06
N ARG A 33 -10.68 -4.27 -15.85
CA ARG A 33 -11.31 -5.59 -15.94
C ARG A 33 -11.68 -6.09 -14.55
N LEU A 34 -12.94 -6.41 -14.33
CA LEU A 34 -13.41 -7.03 -13.09
C LEU A 34 -12.95 -8.49 -13.04
N ASP A 35 -12.05 -8.83 -12.11
CA ASP A 35 -11.50 -10.19 -11.95
C ASP A 35 -12.12 -10.94 -10.75
N TYR A 36 -12.67 -10.23 -9.76
CA TYR A 36 -13.33 -10.83 -8.59
C TYR A 36 -14.57 -10.03 -8.19
N ASN A 37 -15.66 -10.73 -7.87
CA ASN A 37 -16.89 -10.13 -7.38
C ASN A 37 -17.65 -11.14 -6.50
N LYS A 38 -17.47 -11.04 -5.17
CA LYS A 38 -18.19 -11.87 -4.20
C LYS A 38 -18.46 -11.07 -2.93
N SER A 39 -19.59 -11.36 -2.29
CA SER A 39 -20.04 -10.68 -1.07
C SER A 39 -20.07 -9.15 -1.26
N SER A 40 -19.44 -8.38 -0.39
CA SER A 40 -19.32 -6.92 -0.53
C SER A 40 -18.04 -6.48 -1.25
N THR A 41 -17.18 -7.39 -1.70
CA THR A 41 -15.85 -7.08 -2.25
C THR A 41 -15.77 -7.32 -3.76
N LYS A 42 -15.24 -6.33 -4.47
CA LYS A 42 -14.95 -6.37 -5.90
C LYS A 42 -13.47 -6.06 -6.13
N VAL A 43 -12.83 -6.77 -7.06
CA VAL A 43 -11.45 -6.53 -7.47
C VAL A 43 -11.38 -6.39 -8.98
N TRP A 44 -10.74 -5.32 -9.44
CA TRP A 44 -10.44 -5.08 -10.82
C TRP A 44 -8.94 -5.04 -11.05
N THR A 45 -8.52 -5.34 -12.27
CA THR A 45 -7.15 -5.07 -12.70
C THR A 45 -7.11 -4.31 -14.02
N LYS A 46 -6.04 -3.54 -14.19
CA LYS A 46 -5.77 -2.76 -15.39
C LYS A 46 -4.33 -2.98 -15.81
N SER A 47 -4.13 -3.32 -17.09
CA SER A 47 -2.80 -3.44 -17.67
C SER A 47 -2.27 -2.04 -17.96
N ILE A 48 -1.00 -1.80 -17.64
CA ILE A 48 -0.34 -0.51 -17.88
C ILE A 48 0.73 -0.72 -18.95
N PRO A 49 0.72 0.04 -20.06
CA PRO A 49 1.65 -0.20 -21.18
C PRO A 49 3.13 -0.20 -20.81
N THR A 50 3.50 0.57 -19.79
CA THR A 50 4.90 0.79 -19.35
C THR A 50 5.42 -0.27 -18.38
N THR A 51 4.60 -1.22 -17.91
CA THR A 51 5.02 -2.28 -16.99
C THR A 51 4.31 -3.62 -17.25
N SER A 52 4.97 -4.72 -16.89
CA SER A 52 4.35 -6.05 -16.96
C SER A 52 3.45 -6.35 -15.75
N PHE A 53 3.47 -5.50 -14.72
CA PHE A 53 2.65 -5.63 -13.53
C PHE A 53 1.32 -4.87 -13.69
N LYS A 54 0.22 -5.53 -13.34
CA LYS A 54 -1.11 -4.92 -13.43
C LYS A 54 -1.35 -4.00 -12.24
N MET A 55 -2.03 -2.89 -12.49
CA MET A 55 -2.65 -2.11 -11.41
C MET A 55 -3.86 -2.87 -10.89
N ILE A 56 -4.08 -2.80 -9.58
CA ILE A 56 -5.16 -3.51 -8.89
C ILE A 56 -6.00 -2.49 -8.16
N LYS A 57 -7.31 -2.63 -8.31
CA LYS A 57 -8.31 -1.83 -7.62
C LYS A 57 -9.22 -2.76 -6.85
N VAL A 58 -9.48 -2.44 -5.60
CA VAL A 58 -10.42 -3.12 -4.73
C VAL A 58 -11.47 -2.12 -4.27
N HIS A 59 -12.71 -2.57 -4.23
CA HIS A 59 -13.83 -1.85 -3.65
C HIS A 59 -14.53 -2.80 -2.69
N THR A 60 -14.82 -2.35 -1.48
CA THR A 60 -15.52 -3.16 -0.50
C THR A 60 -16.34 -2.32 0.45
N VAL A 61 -17.40 -2.91 1.00
CA VAL A 61 -18.18 -2.33 2.09
C VAL A 61 -17.94 -3.11 3.38
N PHE A 62 -17.56 -2.42 4.44
CA PHE A 62 -17.42 -2.92 5.80
C PHE A 62 -18.65 -2.57 6.62
N ALA A 63 -19.47 -3.59 6.88
CA ALA A 63 -20.64 -3.46 7.74
C ALA A 63 -20.22 -3.29 9.22
N GLU A 64 -20.91 -2.40 9.92
CA GLU A 64 -20.70 -2.13 11.37
C GLU A 64 -19.30 -1.61 11.71
N VAL A 65 -18.64 -0.96 10.75
CA VAL A 65 -17.33 -0.33 10.93
C VAL A 65 -17.42 1.08 10.37
N SER A 66 -17.20 2.07 11.21
CA SER A 66 -17.16 3.47 10.80
C SER A 66 -15.91 3.78 9.95
N PRO A 67 -15.97 4.80 9.07
CA PRO A 67 -14.80 5.28 8.33
C PRO A 67 -13.60 5.55 9.24
N GLN A 68 -13.87 6.18 10.39
CA GLN A 68 -12.84 6.53 11.38
C GLN A 68 -12.09 5.31 11.92
N GLN A 69 -12.77 4.20 12.17
CA GLN A 69 -12.12 2.97 12.62
C GLN A 69 -11.17 2.41 11.56
N VAL A 70 -11.57 2.46 10.28
CA VAL A 70 -10.71 1.99 9.18
C VAL A 70 -9.49 2.90 9.04
N TYR A 71 -9.71 4.20 9.08
CA TYR A 71 -8.66 5.21 8.97
C TYR A 71 -7.63 5.09 10.10
N ASP A 72 -8.09 4.96 11.35
CA ASP A 72 -7.21 4.78 12.49
C ASP A 72 -6.38 3.49 12.39
N VAL A 73 -6.98 2.37 11.96
CA VAL A 73 -6.27 1.10 11.79
C VAL A 73 -5.18 1.17 10.71
N LEU A 74 -5.41 1.96 9.66
CA LEU A 74 -4.43 2.16 8.59
C LEU A 74 -3.29 3.09 9.00
N HIS A 75 -3.52 3.99 9.96
CA HIS A 75 -2.51 4.92 10.47
C HIS A 75 -1.71 4.40 11.66
N ASP A 76 -2.32 3.64 12.58
CA ASP A 76 -1.70 3.24 13.85
C ASP A 76 -0.55 2.24 13.63
N PRO A 77 0.72 2.67 13.80
CA PRO A 77 1.88 1.81 13.54
C PRO A 77 2.05 0.73 14.62
N ASP A 78 1.55 0.96 15.84
CA ASP A 78 1.61 -0.02 16.91
C ASP A 78 0.55 -1.10 16.70
N TYR A 79 -0.64 -0.71 16.27
CA TYR A 79 -1.65 -1.69 15.91
C TYR A 79 -1.29 -2.48 14.66
N ARG A 80 -0.59 -1.87 13.69
CA ARG A 80 -0.11 -2.57 12.49
C ARG A 80 0.69 -3.82 12.84
N LYS A 81 1.51 -3.78 13.92
CA LYS A 81 2.30 -4.93 14.43
C LYS A 81 1.44 -6.09 14.91
N VAL A 82 0.19 -5.82 15.28
CA VAL A 82 -0.74 -6.83 15.81
C VAL A 82 -1.47 -7.56 14.68
N TRP A 83 -1.96 -6.83 13.68
CA TRP A 83 -2.86 -7.41 12.67
C TRP A 83 -2.16 -7.74 11.34
N ASP A 84 -1.06 -7.06 11.01
CA ASP A 84 -0.28 -7.34 9.80
C ASP A 84 0.76 -8.44 10.05
N GLN A 85 0.33 -9.69 9.87
CA GLN A 85 1.15 -10.88 10.07
C GLN A 85 2.37 -10.95 9.14
N HIS A 86 2.39 -10.20 8.04
CA HIS A 86 3.52 -10.20 7.12
C HIS A 86 4.55 -9.14 7.48
N MET A 87 4.23 -8.17 8.33
CA MET A 87 5.17 -7.13 8.71
C MET A 87 6.31 -7.72 9.54
N ILE A 88 7.54 -7.47 9.08
CA ILE A 88 8.77 -7.80 9.82
C ILE A 88 9.16 -6.62 10.70
N GLU A 89 9.18 -5.42 10.12
CA GLU A 89 9.47 -4.18 10.84
C GLU A 89 8.85 -2.99 10.13
N SER A 90 8.58 -1.93 10.90
CA SER A 90 8.14 -0.64 10.40
C SER A 90 8.68 0.44 11.33
N HIS A 91 9.14 1.54 10.75
CA HIS A 91 9.60 2.70 11.52
C HIS A 91 9.39 3.99 10.73
N ASP A 92 9.00 5.05 11.43
CA ASP A 92 8.89 6.38 10.86
C ASP A 92 10.31 6.96 10.72
N ILE A 93 10.65 7.39 9.51
CA ILE A 93 11.94 8.03 9.22
C ILE A 93 11.87 9.50 9.60
N GLY A 94 10.78 10.18 9.22
CA GLY A 94 10.57 11.58 9.54
C GLY A 94 9.30 12.13 8.91
N CYS A 95 9.00 13.40 9.20
CA CYS A 95 7.87 14.11 8.60
C CYS A 95 8.33 15.25 7.68
N LEU A 96 7.67 15.39 6.53
CA LEU A 96 7.80 16.53 5.63
C LEU A 96 6.82 17.64 6.00
N ASN A 97 5.64 17.30 6.53
CA ASN A 97 4.66 18.21 7.15
C ASN A 97 3.68 17.41 8.05
N PRO A 98 2.73 18.05 8.76
CA PRO A 98 1.76 17.37 9.64
C PRO A 98 0.97 16.21 9.01
N ASN A 99 0.80 16.22 7.69
CA ASN A 99 0.02 15.25 6.94
C ASN A 99 0.86 14.48 5.91
N ASN A 100 2.19 14.59 6.00
CA ASN A 100 3.13 13.98 5.07
C ASN A 100 4.33 13.43 5.83
N ASP A 101 4.45 12.11 5.90
CA ASP A 101 5.58 11.41 6.51
C ASP A 101 6.35 10.60 5.49
N VAL A 102 7.55 10.19 5.90
CA VAL A 102 8.34 9.17 5.22
C VAL A 102 8.61 8.06 6.24
N GLY A 103 8.29 6.84 5.86
CA GLY A 103 8.44 5.66 6.69
C GLY A 103 9.16 4.54 5.94
N TYR A 104 9.74 3.63 6.72
CA TYR A 104 10.26 2.37 6.22
C TYR A 104 9.31 1.25 6.62
N TYR A 105 9.10 0.31 5.70
CA TYR A 105 8.30 -0.89 5.93
C TYR A 105 8.98 -2.10 5.31
N ALA A 106 9.13 -3.19 6.09
CA ALA A 106 9.57 -4.46 5.54
C ALA A 106 8.56 -5.58 5.83
N MET A 107 8.41 -6.44 4.84
CA MET A 107 7.47 -7.55 4.87
C MET A 107 8.13 -8.88 4.52
N SER A 108 7.64 -9.91 5.18
CA SER A 108 7.93 -11.30 4.85
C SER A 108 7.20 -11.71 3.57
N CYS A 109 7.89 -12.47 2.75
CA CYS A 109 7.29 -13.12 1.58
C CYS A 109 7.33 -14.64 1.76
N PRO A 110 6.35 -15.37 1.24
CA PRO A 110 6.34 -16.82 1.34
C PRO A 110 7.54 -17.41 0.60
N ALA A 111 8.27 -18.31 1.26
CA ALA A 111 9.40 -19.02 0.66
C ALA A 111 8.97 -19.70 -0.66
N PRO A 112 9.81 -19.68 -1.72
CA PRO A 112 11.23 -19.31 -1.75
C PRO A 112 11.51 -17.81 -1.98
N LEU A 113 10.49 -16.95 -1.95
CA LEU A 113 10.66 -15.53 -2.21
C LEU A 113 11.46 -14.87 -1.09
N ARG A 114 12.38 -13.99 -1.45
CA ARG A 114 13.07 -13.15 -0.47
C ARG A 114 12.12 -12.12 0.12
N ASN A 115 12.43 -11.61 1.30
CA ASN A 115 11.61 -10.57 1.92
C ASN A 115 11.74 -9.26 1.13
N ARG A 116 10.73 -8.39 1.24
CA ARG A 116 10.70 -7.10 0.55
C ARG A 116 10.75 -5.96 1.56
N ASP A 117 11.46 -4.90 1.22
CA ASP A 117 11.45 -3.64 1.97
C ASP A 117 11.06 -2.46 1.08
N PHE A 118 10.59 -1.40 1.72
CA PHE A 118 10.10 -0.18 1.09
C PHE A 118 10.50 1.03 1.93
N VAL A 119 10.81 2.13 1.23
CA VAL A 119 10.84 3.47 1.79
C VAL A 119 9.72 4.24 1.13
N LEU A 120 8.76 4.71 1.92
CA LEU A 120 7.48 5.24 1.44
C LEU A 120 7.25 6.63 1.98
N GLN A 121 6.93 7.56 1.08
CA GLN A 121 6.30 8.80 1.49
C GLN A 121 4.79 8.54 1.58
N ARG A 122 4.17 8.91 2.70
CA ARG A 122 2.72 8.84 2.91
C ARG A 122 2.15 10.23 3.07
N SER A 123 1.01 10.46 2.44
CA SER A 123 0.23 11.70 2.52
C SER A 123 -1.22 11.37 2.82
N TRP A 124 -1.88 12.14 3.69
CA TRP A 124 -3.28 11.89 4.04
C TRP A 124 -4.11 13.16 4.13
N LEU A 125 -5.40 13.01 3.91
CA LEU A 125 -6.38 14.09 3.97
C LEU A 125 -7.70 13.56 4.53
N ASP A 126 -8.24 14.26 5.54
CA ASP A 126 -9.58 14.03 6.06
C ASP A 126 -10.45 15.25 5.77
N THR A 127 -11.51 15.07 4.99
CA THR A 127 -12.47 16.14 4.63
C THR A 127 -13.72 16.14 5.52
N GLY A 128 -13.80 15.21 6.49
CA GLY A 128 -14.99 14.91 7.29
C GLY A 128 -16.05 14.08 6.58
N GLN A 129 -16.06 14.05 5.24
CA GLN A 129 -16.94 13.18 4.43
C GLN A 129 -16.17 12.02 3.79
N GLU A 130 -14.94 12.28 3.37
CA GLU A 130 -14.06 11.33 2.72
C GLU A 130 -12.67 11.41 3.37
N GLN A 131 -12.07 10.24 3.60
CA GLN A 131 -10.74 10.09 4.18
C GLN A 131 -9.81 9.43 3.17
N PHE A 132 -8.65 10.04 2.94
CA PHE A 132 -7.71 9.64 1.91
C PHE A 132 -6.34 9.35 2.49
N ILE A 133 -5.69 8.32 1.95
CA ILE A 133 -4.28 8.01 2.21
C ILE A 133 -3.62 7.68 0.87
N ILE A 134 -2.48 8.29 0.60
CA ILE A 134 -1.65 8.15 -0.60
C ILE A 134 -0.26 7.75 -0.14
N ASN A 135 0.34 6.74 -0.76
CA ASN A 135 1.70 6.30 -0.45
C ASN A 135 2.50 6.09 -1.73
N HIS A 136 3.74 6.51 -1.87
CA HIS A 136 4.59 6.11 -3.00
C HIS A 136 6.04 5.91 -2.59
N SER A 137 6.79 5.14 -3.37
CA SER A 137 8.18 4.85 -3.05
C SER A 137 9.06 6.07 -3.27
N VAL A 138 9.84 6.40 -2.24
CA VAL A 138 10.85 7.46 -2.26
C VAL A 138 12.22 6.89 -1.92
N PHE A 139 13.27 7.67 -2.18
CA PHE A 139 14.60 7.37 -1.67
C PHE A 139 14.78 8.04 -0.31
N HIS A 140 15.77 7.58 0.44
CA HIS A 140 16.28 8.29 1.62
C HIS A 140 17.75 7.95 1.78
N GLN A 141 18.59 8.95 2.06
CA GLN A 141 20.05 8.80 2.13
C GLN A 141 20.47 7.76 3.18
N ASP A 142 19.80 7.74 4.34
CA ASP A 142 20.10 6.83 5.45
C ASP A 142 19.45 5.44 5.33
N PHE A 143 18.60 5.22 4.31
CA PHE A 143 17.91 3.94 4.10
C PHE A 143 18.17 3.35 2.69
N PRO A 144 19.45 3.09 2.34
CA PRO A 144 19.78 2.37 1.11
C PRO A 144 19.26 0.93 1.14
N PRO A 145 19.17 0.24 -0.01
CA PRO A 145 18.83 -1.19 -0.04
C PRO A 145 19.76 -2.02 0.86
N ARG A 146 19.20 -2.92 1.66
CA ARG A 146 19.93 -3.71 2.66
C ARG A 146 19.92 -5.20 2.33
N ARG A 147 20.96 -5.91 2.78
CA ARG A 147 21.06 -7.37 2.59
C ARG A 147 19.89 -8.11 3.23
N GLY A 148 19.41 -9.14 2.55
CA GLY A 148 18.31 -9.98 3.03
C GLY A 148 16.95 -9.56 2.48
N PHE A 149 16.85 -8.37 1.88
CA PHE A 149 15.62 -7.80 1.37
C PHE A 149 15.81 -7.36 -0.08
N ILE A 150 14.74 -7.48 -0.87
CA ILE A 150 14.65 -6.87 -2.19
C ILE A 150 13.89 -5.57 -2.02
N ARG A 151 14.52 -4.44 -2.39
CA ARG A 151 13.88 -3.14 -2.42
C ARG A 151 12.81 -3.13 -3.50
N ALA A 152 11.57 -3.34 -3.08
CA ALA A 152 10.43 -3.29 -3.97
C ALA A 152 10.10 -1.83 -4.27
N THR A 153 9.56 -1.59 -5.47
CA THR A 153 9.26 -0.23 -5.92
C THR A 153 7.78 -0.10 -6.19
N SER A 154 7.22 0.97 -5.67
CA SER A 154 5.97 1.47 -6.16
C SER A 154 6.15 2.57 -7.15
N TYR A 155 5.42 2.44 -8.24
CA TYR A 155 5.39 3.45 -9.28
C TYR A 155 4.28 4.44 -9.02
N LEU A 156 4.70 5.70 -9.03
CA LEU A 156 3.92 6.81 -9.49
C LEU A 156 3.67 6.64 -11.00
N THR A 157 2.50 6.15 -11.43
CA THR A 157 2.33 5.86 -12.86
C THR A 157 2.24 7.09 -13.74
N GLY A 158 3.20 7.24 -14.65
CA GLY A 158 3.14 8.16 -15.78
C GLY A 158 2.36 7.59 -16.97
N GLU A 159 1.37 8.39 -17.41
CA GLU A 159 0.83 8.61 -18.77
C GLU A 159 -0.53 9.34 -18.72
N ILE A 160 -1.04 9.57 -17.51
CA ILE A 160 -1.65 10.84 -17.14
C ILE A 160 -0.57 11.53 -16.29
N GLU A 161 -0.63 12.85 -16.06
CA GLU A 161 0.15 13.52 -15.02
C GLU A 161 -0.23 12.95 -13.62
N CYS A 162 0.10 11.68 -13.38
CA CYS A 162 -0.53 10.81 -12.41
C CYS A 162 0.46 10.53 -11.30
N HIS A 163 0.22 11.19 -10.17
CA HIS A 163 0.70 10.73 -8.90
C HIS A 163 -0.10 9.48 -8.51
N SER A 164 0.23 8.30 -9.05
CA SER A 164 -0.44 7.05 -8.64
C SER A 164 0.32 6.35 -7.52
N PRO A 165 -0.22 6.31 -6.30
CA PRO A 165 0.41 5.69 -5.15
C PRO A 165 0.41 4.14 -5.15
N GLN A 166 1.38 3.59 -4.42
CA GLN A 166 1.57 2.20 -4.03
C GLN A 166 0.39 1.56 -3.36
N PHE A 167 -0.15 2.25 -2.37
CA PHE A 167 -1.29 1.83 -1.61
C PHE A 167 -2.05 3.10 -1.33
N SER A 168 -3.15 3.25 -2.03
CA SER A 168 -4.07 4.31 -1.73
C SER A 168 -5.37 3.81 -1.21
N PHE A 169 -5.87 4.53 -0.23
CA PHE A 169 -7.13 4.24 0.42
C PHE A 169 -8.03 5.46 0.28
N LEU A 170 -9.28 5.21 -0.09
CA LEU A 170 -10.37 6.15 0.03
C LEU A 170 -11.44 5.49 0.87
N ILE A 171 -11.77 6.13 1.98
CA ILE A 171 -12.76 5.64 2.92
C ILE A 171 -13.91 6.63 2.95
N ARG A 172 -15.13 6.11 2.86
CA ARG A 172 -16.37 6.90 2.86
C ARG A 172 -17.40 6.29 3.79
N PRO A 173 -18.30 7.07 4.38
CA PRO A 173 -19.52 6.54 4.99
C PRO A 173 -20.35 5.77 3.95
N SER A 174 -20.91 4.63 4.35
CA SER A 174 -21.84 3.87 3.52
C SER A 174 -23.02 3.41 4.38
N GLY A 175 -24.15 4.11 4.34
CA GLY A 175 -25.32 3.78 5.17
C GLY A 175 -25.07 4.00 6.68
N SER A 176 -25.93 3.42 7.52
CA SER A 176 -25.80 3.58 8.98
C SER A 176 -24.65 2.74 9.53
N ALA A 177 -23.68 3.41 10.16
CA ALA A 177 -22.55 2.79 10.87
C ALA A 177 -21.69 1.82 10.04
N SER A 178 -21.61 2.02 8.73
CA SER A 178 -20.77 1.21 7.85
C SER A 178 -19.89 2.10 6.97
N SER A 179 -18.83 1.52 6.41
CA SER A 179 -17.85 2.24 5.59
C SER A 179 -17.65 1.55 4.26
N GLU A 180 -17.41 2.37 3.23
CA GLU A 180 -16.91 1.95 1.94
C GLU A 180 -15.39 2.17 1.93
N LEU A 181 -14.65 1.17 1.47
CA LEU A 181 -13.21 1.23 1.28
C LEU A 181 -12.88 0.97 -0.19
N GLY A 182 -12.33 1.98 -0.85
CA GLY A 182 -11.61 1.85 -2.11
C GLY A 182 -10.12 1.72 -1.85
N TYR A 183 -9.48 0.77 -2.51
CA TYR A 183 -8.04 0.54 -2.44
C TYR A 183 -7.46 0.42 -3.85
N VAL A 184 -6.38 1.13 -4.15
CA VAL A 184 -5.65 1.00 -5.42
C VAL A 184 -4.16 0.80 -5.16
N SER A 185 -3.55 -0.08 -5.94
CA SER A 185 -2.11 -0.34 -5.89
C SER A 185 -1.52 -0.64 -7.25
N GLN A 186 -0.33 -0.10 -7.46
CA GLN A 186 0.61 -0.57 -8.46
C GLN A 186 1.98 -0.77 -7.82
N THR A 187 2.38 -2.04 -7.75
CA THR A 187 3.62 -2.43 -7.11
C THR A 187 4.41 -3.32 -8.04
N ASP A 188 5.68 -3.01 -8.20
CA ASP A 188 6.68 -3.90 -8.76
C ASP A 188 7.48 -4.51 -7.61
N PRO A 189 7.27 -5.80 -7.30
CA PRO A 189 7.98 -6.45 -6.21
C PRO A 189 9.47 -6.65 -6.50
N HIS A 190 9.92 -6.38 -7.73
CA HIS A 190 11.23 -6.71 -8.29
C HIS A 190 11.59 -8.20 -8.10
N GLY A 191 12.78 -8.57 -8.56
CA GLY A 191 13.30 -9.94 -8.44
C GLY A 191 13.04 -10.79 -9.68
N THR A 192 12.96 -12.10 -9.49
CA THR A 192 12.98 -13.08 -10.61
C THR A 192 11.63 -13.73 -10.90
N LEU A 193 10.58 -13.35 -10.18
CA LEU A 193 9.25 -13.90 -10.42
C LEU A 193 8.66 -13.42 -11.77
N PRO A 194 8.06 -14.32 -12.56
CA PRO A 194 7.35 -13.91 -13.75
C PRO A 194 6.14 -13.00 -13.43
N PRO A 195 5.90 -11.95 -14.22
CA PRO A 195 4.78 -11.03 -13.98
C PRO A 195 3.39 -11.71 -13.92
N TRP A 196 3.15 -12.77 -14.70
CA TRP A 196 1.88 -13.51 -14.66
C TRP A 196 1.59 -14.10 -13.27
N LEU A 197 2.63 -14.55 -12.58
CA LEU A 197 2.55 -15.18 -11.27
C LEU A 197 2.28 -14.13 -10.20
N VAL A 198 3.02 -13.02 -10.23
CA VAL A 198 2.80 -11.87 -9.34
C VAL A 198 1.37 -11.35 -9.50
N ASN A 199 0.91 -11.15 -10.73
CA ASN A 199 -0.45 -10.65 -11.00
C ASN A 199 -1.53 -11.60 -10.45
N LYS A 200 -1.32 -12.93 -10.52
CA LYS A 200 -2.26 -13.91 -9.96
C LYS A 200 -2.25 -13.91 -8.44
N VAL A 201 -1.07 -13.89 -7.84
CA VAL A 201 -0.87 -13.80 -6.40
C VAL A 201 -1.63 -12.60 -5.86
N THR A 202 -1.44 -11.41 -6.42
CA THR A 202 -2.04 -10.20 -5.86
C THR A 202 -3.58 -10.18 -5.98
N GLN A 203 -4.17 -10.84 -6.99
CA GLN A 203 -5.63 -11.04 -7.07
C GLN A 203 -6.18 -11.88 -5.92
N ILE A 204 -5.43 -12.88 -5.44
CA ILE A 204 -5.80 -13.76 -4.31
C ILE A 204 -5.57 -13.06 -2.97
N PHE A 205 -4.47 -12.32 -2.86
CA PHE A 205 -4.09 -11.62 -1.62
C PHE A 205 -5.02 -10.44 -1.32
N ALA A 206 -5.57 -9.75 -2.34
CA ALA A 206 -6.45 -8.61 -2.14
C ALA A 206 -7.69 -8.92 -1.28
N PRO A 207 -8.52 -9.94 -1.60
CA PRO A 207 -9.64 -10.34 -0.73
C PRO A 207 -9.22 -10.76 0.68
N LYS A 208 -8.07 -11.44 0.83
CA LYS A 208 -7.55 -11.85 2.15
C LYS A 208 -7.13 -10.65 3.00
N LEU A 209 -6.46 -9.67 2.39
CA LEU A 209 -6.10 -8.41 3.03
C LEU A 209 -7.35 -7.66 3.52
N VAL A 210 -8.38 -7.57 2.66
CA VAL A 210 -9.67 -6.94 3.01
C VAL A 210 -10.33 -7.62 4.21
N LYS A 211 -10.40 -8.96 4.22
CA LYS A 211 -10.96 -9.73 5.35
C LYS A 211 -10.17 -9.48 6.65
N LYS A 212 -8.83 -9.46 6.59
CA LYS A 212 -7.97 -9.16 7.76
C LYS A 212 -8.17 -7.73 8.26
N LEU A 213 -8.23 -6.77 7.34
CA LEU A 213 -8.45 -5.36 7.67
C LEU A 213 -9.83 -5.17 8.34
N LEU A 214 -10.89 -5.78 7.82
CA LEU A 214 -12.22 -5.75 8.46
C LEU A 214 -12.16 -6.28 9.90
N LYS A 215 -11.51 -7.43 10.11
CA LYS A 215 -11.36 -8.02 11.45
C LYS A 215 -10.58 -7.08 12.38
N ALA A 216 -9.50 -6.47 11.89
CA ALA A 216 -8.71 -5.51 12.63
C ALA A 216 -9.52 -4.25 12.99
N SER A 217 -10.27 -3.67 12.04
CA SER A 217 -11.11 -2.50 12.28
C SER A 217 -12.23 -2.75 13.30
N LYS A 218 -12.78 -3.96 13.35
CA LYS A 218 -13.75 -4.35 14.40
C LYS A 218 -13.10 -4.47 15.79
N ALA A 219 -11.89 -4.99 15.88
CA ALA A 219 -11.18 -5.19 17.15
C ALA A 219 -10.43 -3.95 17.65
N TYR A 220 -10.20 -2.96 16.78
CA TYR A 220 -9.37 -1.80 17.09
C TYR A 220 -9.85 -0.94 18.27
N PRO A 221 -11.15 -0.61 18.44
CA PRO A 221 -11.58 0.24 19.56
C PRO A 221 -11.18 -0.33 20.93
N GLU A 222 -11.41 -1.62 21.16
CA GLU A 222 -11.05 -2.31 22.40
C GLU A 222 -9.53 -2.36 22.60
N TRP A 223 -8.78 -2.66 21.53
CA TRP A 223 -7.33 -2.66 21.60
C TRP A 223 -6.78 -1.26 21.93
N LYS A 224 -7.31 -0.22 21.28
CA LYS A 224 -6.81 1.15 21.41
C LYS A 224 -7.05 1.72 22.81
N GLU A 225 -8.16 1.37 23.45
CA GLU A 225 -8.44 1.71 24.85
C GLU A 225 -7.32 1.27 25.80
N GLN A 226 -6.67 0.14 25.50
CA GLN A 226 -5.61 -0.45 26.32
C GLN A 226 -4.20 -0.03 25.89
N ASN A 227 -4.05 0.67 24.75
CA ASN A 227 -2.77 0.96 24.11
C ASN A 227 -2.68 2.44 23.70
N SER A 228 -2.49 3.31 24.70
CA SER A 228 -2.36 4.76 24.51
C SER A 228 -3.57 5.36 23.75
N PRO A 229 -4.78 5.36 24.35
CA PRO A 229 -6.03 5.71 23.67
C PRO A 229 -6.02 7.10 23.04
N ASP A 230 -5.37 8.05 23.71
CA ASP A 230 -5.31 9.45 23.29
C ASP A 230 -4.20 9.71 22.25
N TRP A 231 -3.29 8.76 22.04
CA TRP A 231 -2.19 8.90 21.09
C TRP A 231 -2.65 8.55 19.67
N LYS A 232 -2.94 9.59 18.89
CA LYS A 232 -3.37 9.54 17.49
C LYS A 232 -2.76 10.73 16.73
N PRO A 233 -1.44 10.72 16.45
CA PRO A 233 -0.75 11.84 15.82
C PRO A 233 -1.26 12.18 14.40
N TRP A 234 -1.92 11.24 13.73
CA TRP A 234 -2.56 11.47 12.42
C TRP A 234 -3.81 12.37 12.50
N HIS A 235 -4.41 12.51 13.69
CA HIS A 235 -5.49 13.46 13.99
C HIS A 235 -5.00 14.70 14.74
N ASN A 236 -3.97 14.50 15.56
CA ASN A 236 -3.45 15.47 16.52
C ASN A 236 -1.95 15.70 16.24
N PRO A 237 -1.60 16.54 15.24
CA PRO A 237 -0.21 16.67 14.79
C PRO A 237 0.77 17.14 15.87
N GLU A 238 0.30 17.80 16.93
CA GLU A 238 1.09 18.16 18.09
C GLU A 238 1.67 16.96 18.86
N GLN A 239 1.11 15.77 18.64
CA GLN A 239 1.60 14.51 19.22
C GLN A 239 2.71 13.85 18.37
N MET A 240 3.03 14.39 17.20
CA MET A 240 4.07 13.83 16.32
C MET A 240 5.44 13.92 16.98
N THR A 241 6.14 12.79 17.04
CA THR A 241 7.50 12.68 17.60
C THR A 241 8.56 12.45 16.53
N ALA A 242 8.16 12.11 15.30
CA ALA A 242 9.07 11.89 14.18
C ALA A 242 9.85 13.18 13.86
N PRO A 243 11.16 13.07 13.56
CA PRO A 243 11.97 14.24 13.26
C PRO A 243 11.50 14.93 11.99
N ARG A 244 11.77 16.23 11.87
CA ARG A 244 11.54 16.96 10.63
C ARG A 244 12.62 16.58 9.61
N ILE A 245 12.20 16.17 8.43
CA ILE A 245 13.10 15.90 7.30
C ILE A 245 12.80 16.85 6.14
N THR A 246 13.69 16.89 5.17
CA THR A 246 13.58 17.71 3.96
C THR A 246 13.50 16.84 2.72
N ILE A 247 13.04 17.45 1.61
CA ILE A 247 13.06 16.81 0.28
C ILE A 247 14.48 16.37 -0.11
N GLN A 248 15.50 17.10 0.35
CA GLN A 248 16.90 16.82 0.03
C GLN A 248 17.37 15.48 0.63
N ASP A 249 16.90 15.13 1.81
CA ASP A 249 17.22 13.85 2.48
C ASP A 249 16.67 12.65 1.71
N CYS A 250 15.66 12.89 0.88
CA CYS A 250 14.90 11.88 0.16
C CYS A 250 15.28 11.75 -1.34
N MET A 251 16.36 12.39 -1.77
CA MET A 251 16.80 12.32 -3.16
C MET A 251 17.48 11.00 -3.50
N LYS A 252 17.44 10.65 -4.79
CA LYS A 252 18.17 9.51 -5.34
C LYS A 252 19.69 9.74 -5.23
N THR A 253 20.39 8.88 -4.49
CA THR A 253 21.86 8.84 -4.48
C THR A 253 22.36 7.56 -5.17
N PRO A 254 23.64 7.48 -5.60
CA PRO A 254 24.22 6.26 -6.15
C PRO A 254 24.13 5.05 -5.21
N ASP A 255 24.21 5.28 -3.90
CA ASP A 255 24.13 4.23 -2.87
C ASP A 255 22.71 3.67 -2.71
N ASN A 256 21.69 4.39 -3.19
CA ASN A 256 20.31 3.90 -3.25
C ASN A 256 20.07 2.92 -4.41
N ILE A 257 21.08 2.66 -5.27
CA ILE A 257 20.97 1.81 -6.46
C ILE A 257 21.77 0.52 -6.23
N PHE A 258 21.35 -0.28 -5.25
CA PHE A 258 21.83 -1.65 -5.10
C PHE A 258 20.66 -2.60 -5.29
N HIS A 259 20.73 -3.43 -6.33
CA HIS A 259 19.79 -4.54 -6.51
C HIS A 259 20.45 -5.82 -6.04
N GLU A 260 19.99 -6.34 -4.89
CA GLU A 260 20.40 -7.67 -4.47
C GLU A 260 19.74 -8.72 -5.39
N PRO A 261 20.49 -9.67 -5.97
CA PRO A 261 19.90 -10.67 -6.84
C PRO A 261 18.98 -11.62 -6.07
N GLU A 262 17.92 -12.07 -6.74
CA GLU A 262 17.00 -13.11 -6.25
C GLU A 262 17.18 -14.38 -7.08
N ASP A 263 18.06 -15.29 -6.66
CA ASP A 263 18.21 -16.58 -7.34
C ASP A 263 17.19 -17.59 -6.80
N LEU A 264 16.06 -17.70 -7.49
CA LEU A 264 15.07 -18.74 -7.21
C LEU A 264 15.55 -20.03 -7.87
N GLY A 265 16.32 -20.84 -7.16
CA GLY A 265 16.71 -22.20 -7.59
C GLY A 265 15.54 -23.20 -7.66
N VAL A 266 14.33 -22.73 -7.97
CA VAL A 266 13.05 -23.46 -7.87
C VAL A 266 12.29 -23.38 -9.19
N ASP A 267 11.69 -24.50 -9.62
CA ASP A 267 10.81 -24.54 -10.79
C ASP A 267 9.55 -23.71 -10.54
N VAL A 268 9.46 -22.56 -11.22
CA VAL A 268 8.38 -21.58 -11.11
C VAL A 268 6.99 -22.18 -11.34
N ARG A 269 6.88 -23.29 -12.10
CA ARG A 269 5.61 -24.00 -12.35
C ARG A 269 5.06 -24.68 -11.10
N SER A 270 5.94 -25.23 -10.25
CA SER A 270 5.54 -25.88 -9.00
C SER A 270 4.95 -24.88 -7.99
N PHE A 271 5.55 -23.68 -7.89
CA PHE A 271 5.08 -22.62 -7.00
C PHE A 271 3.69 -22.08 -7.40
N GLY A 272 3.45 -21.90 -8.71
CA GLY A 272 2.16 -21.49 -9.25
C GLY A 272 1.01 -22.48 -8.96
N THR A 273 1.34 -23.76 -8.76
CA THR A 273 0.35 -24.81 -8.48
C THR A 273 -0.06 -24.81 -7.00
N ASN A 274 0.89 -24.61 -6.07
CA ASN A 274 0.62 -24.47 -4.63
C ASN A 274 -0.25 -23.25 -4.29
N LEU A 275 -0.14 -22.18 -5.07
CA LEU A 275 -0.98 -20.98 -4.90
C LEU A 275 -2.46 -21.24 -5.21
N ASN A 276 -2.78 -22.22 -6.07
CA ASN A 276 -4.18 -22.57 -6.37
C ASN A 276 -4.88 -23.22 -5.18
N HIS A 277 -4.15 -23.97 -4.34
CA HIS A 277 -4.72 -24.56 -3.13
C HIS A 277 -5.01 -23.53 -2.04
N LEU A 278 -4.31 -22.37 -2.05
CA LEU A 278 -4.65 -21.24 -1.17
C LEU A 278 -5.96 -20.53 -1.55
N ASP A 279 -6.47 -20.74 -2.78
CA ASP A 279 -7.81 -20.29 -3.19
C ASP A 279 -8.91 -21.27 -2.70
N GLU A 280 -8.59 -22.55 -2.49
CA GLU A 280 -9.55 -23.58 -2.08
C GLU A 280 -9.87 -23.53 -0.57
N ASP A 281 -8.96 -23.06 0.28
CA ASP A 281 -9.20 -22.82 1.72
C ASP A 281 -10.07 -21.58 2.02
N SER A 282 -10.90 -21.15 1.06
CA SER A 282 -11.70 -19.92 1.13
C SER A 282 -13.20 -20.10 1.41
N GLU A 283 -13.63 -21.32 1.73
CA GLU A 283 -14.97 -21.61 2.27
C GLU A 283 -15.10 -21.23 3.76
#